data_AF-A0A333FLZ9-F1
#
_entry.id   AF-A0A333FLZ9-F1
#
_cell.length_a   1.000
_cell.length_b   1.000
_cell.length_c   1.000
_cell.angle_alpha   90.00
_cell.angle_beta   90.00
_cell.angle_gamma   90.00
#
_symmetry.space_group_name_H-M   'P 1'
#
loop_
_entity.id
_entity.type
_entity.pdbx_description
1 polymer ?
#
loop_
_entity_poly.entity_id
_entity_poly.type
_entity_poly.pdbx_seq_one_letter_code
_entity_poly.pdbx_strand_id
1 'polypeptide(L)' 'MLIDQALAQPLDPQRLAEGIIDPQEALEIYYVSCAVIDIDHFMERSYLNALGDALALPKDVRADIEQDIQSQKQALSV' A
#
# COMPACT_ATOMS: atom_id res chain seq x y z
N MET A 1 -5.43 25.46 -9.29
CA MET A 1 -6.56 25.48 -8.33
C MET A 1 -6.13 24.79 -7.03
N LEU A 2 -6.91 24.91 -5.95
CA LEU A 2 -6.64 24.19 -4.68
C LEU A 2 -6.61 22.66 -4.87
N ILE A 3 -7.39 22.15 -5.81
CA ILE A 3 -7.51 20.72 -6.14
C ILE A 3 -6.20 20.17 -6.74
N ASP A 4 -5.54 20.90 -7.64
CA ASP A 4 -4.27 20.46 -8.25
C ASP A 4 -3.15 20.33 -7.21
N GLN A 5 -3.15 21.19 -6.18
CA GLN A 5 -2.17 21.14 -5.09
C GLN A 5 -2.45 20.01 -4.09
N ALA A 6 -3.71 19.60 -3.93
CA ALA A 6 -4.07 18.43 -3.14
C ALA A 6 -3.66 17.13 -3.85
N LEU A 7 -3.86 17.06 -5.17
CA LEU A 7 -3.44 15.92 -6.00
C LEU A 7 -1.91 15.78 -6.12
N ALA A 8 -1.16 16.88 -6.01
CA ALA A 8 0.29 16.88 -6.06
C ALA A 8 0.97 16.56 -4.71
N GLN A 9 0.22 16.47 -3.62
CA GLN A 9 0.78 16.08 -2.33
C GLN A 9 1.17 14.60 -2.36
N PRO A 10 2.34 14.22 -1.84
CA PRO A 10 2.69 12.82 -1.68
C PRO A 10 1.61 12.17 -0.80
N LEU A 11 1.14 10.99 -1.23
CA LEU A 11 0.20 10.20 -0.46
C LEU A 11 0.84 9.91 0.90
N ASP A 12 0.20 10.32 1.99
CA ASP A 12 0.70 10.11 3.35
C ASP A 12 0.13 8.80 3.91
N PRO A 13 0.96 7.78 4.18
CA PRO A 13 0.49 6.48 4.62
C PRO A 13 -0.22 6.53 5.98
N GLN A 14 0.14 7.49 6.85
CA GLN A 14 -0.54 7.63 8.15
C GLN A 14 -1.94 8.20 7.98
N ARG A 15 -2.12 9.17 7.08
CA ARG A 15 -3.45 9.70 6.75
C ARG A 15 -4.35 8.65 6.11
N LEU A 16 -3.78 7.78 5.28
CA LEU A 16 -4.55 6.68 4.68
C LEU A 16 -5.02 5.66 5.73
N ALA A 17 -4.19 5.39 6.74
CA ALA A 17 -4.53 4.50 7.85
C ALA A 17 -5.46 5.14 8.90
N GLU A 18 -5.68 6.45 8.84
CA GLU A 18 -6.42 7.19 9.85
C GLU A 18 -7.87 6.71 9.91
N GLY A 19 -8.30 6.24 11.08
CA GLY A 19 -9.67 5.75 11.31
C GLY A 19 -9.89 4.29 10.93
N ILE A 20 -8.89 3.61 10.35
CA ILE A 20 -8.95 2.17 10.10
C ILE A 20 -8.63 1.44 11.41
N ILE A 21 -9.64 0.77 11.96
CA ILE A 21 -9.55 0.02 13.22
C ILE A 21 -9.76 -1.47 12.96
N ASP A 22 -10.56 -1.79 11.95
CA ASP A 22 -10.87 -3.17 11.63
C ASP A 22 -9.66 -3.85 10.94
N PRO A 23 -9.17 -4.99 11.46
CA PRO A 23 -8.03 -5.68 10.88
C PRO A 23 -8.27 -6.17 9.45
N GLN A 24 -9.52 -6.47 9.10
CA GLN A 24 -9.87 -6.94 7.76
C GLN A 24 -9.82 -5.78 6.76
N GLU A 25 -10.35 -4.62 7.13
CA GLU A 25 -10.23 -3.39 6.36
C GLU A 25 -8.76 -2.98 6.17
N ALA A 26 -7.93 -3.07 7.22
CA ALA A 26 -6.50 -2.81 7.14
C ALA A 26 -5.80 -3.71 6.11
N LEU A 27 -6.13 -5.00 6.09
CA LEU A 27 -5.60 -5.95 5.11
C LEU A 27 -6.02 -5.59 3.69
N GLU A 28 -7.30 -5.26 3.47
CA GLU A 28 -7.82 -4.89 2.15
C GLU A 28 -7.14 -3.62 1.60
N ILE A 29 -6.98 -2.59 2.44
CA ILE A 29 -6.32 -1.35 2.05
C ILE A 29 -4.85 -1.60 1.68
N TYR A 30 -4.14 -2.43 2.45
CA TYR A 30 -2.76 -2.80 2.12
C TYR A 30 -2.67 -3.58 0.82
N TYR A 31 -3.57 -4.55 0.62
CA TYR A 31 -3.64 -5.38 -0.59
C TYR A 31 -3.88 -4.54 -1.85
N VAL A 32 -4.90 -3.66 -1.81
CA VAL A 32 -5.20 -2.75 -2.93
C VAL A 32 -4.03 -1.79 -3.19
N SER A 33 -3.41 -1.28 -2.13
CA SER A 33 -2.23 -0.42 -2.26
C SER A 33 -1.08 -1.13 -2.99
N CYS A 34 -0.79 -2.38 -2.63
CA CYS A 34 0.21 -3.20 -3.33
C CYS A 34 -0.15 -3.46 -4.80
N ALA A 35 -1.44 -3.66 -5.11
CA ALA A 35 -1.91 -3.88 -6.48
C ALA A 35 -1.69 -2.65 -7.37
N VAL A 36 -1.94 -1.44 -6.85
CA VAL A 36 -1.83 -0.18 -7.61
C VAL A 36 -0.39 0.33 -7.68
N ILE A 37 0.38 0.17 -6.61
CA ILE A 37 1.74 0.71 -6.48
C ILE A 37 2.76 -0.26 -7.07
N ASP A 38 3.77 0.26 -7.77
CA ASP A 38 4.90 -0.55 -8.23
C ASP A 38 5.87 -0.84 -7.08
N ILE A 39 5.94 -2.12 -6.66
CA ILE A 39 6.71 -2.57 -5.50
C ILE A 39 8.23 -2.58 -5.82
N ASP A 40 8.60 -2.57 -7.10
CA ASP A 40 10.00 -2.65 -7.54
C ASP A 40 10.73 -1.29 -7.45
N HIS A 41 10.01 -0.19 -7.21
CA HIS A 41 10.62 1.14 -7.01
C HIS A 41 10.81 1.47 -5.51
N PHE A 42 11.98 1.99 -5.16
CA PHE A 42 12.42 2.14 -3.78
C PHE A 42 11.54 3.09 -2.94
N MET A 43 11.04 4.17 -3.55
CA MET A 43 10.21 5.16 -2.84
C MET A 43 8.84 4.58 -2.49
N GLU A 44 8.27 3.82 -3.40
CA GLU A 44 6.98 3.17 -3.36
C GLU A 44 7.00 2.02 -2.35
N ARG A 45 8.10 1.26 -2.31
CA ARG A 45 8.31 0.27 -1.26
C ARG A 45 8.44 0.91 0.12
N SER A 46 9.10 2.07 0.21
CA SER A 46 9.17 2.83 1.47
C SER A 46 7.79 3.30 1.92
N TYR A 47 6.93 3.72 0.98
CA TYR A 47 5.53 4.07 1.24
C TYR A 47 4.75 2.86 1.76
N LEU A 48 4.82 1.71 1.09
CA LEU A 48 4.13 0.48 1.51
C LEU A 48 4.59 0.02 2.90
N ASN A 49 5.89 0.07 3.19
CA ASN A 49 6.39 -0.23 4.53
C ASN A 49 5.77 0.65 5.60
N ALA A 50 5.75 1.97 5.37
CA ALA A 50 5.16 2.94 6.29
C ALA A 50 3.64 2.77 6.43
N LEU A 51 2.94 2.40 5.34
CA LEU A 51 1.51 2.09 5.37
C LEU A 51 1.22 0.85 6.19
N GLY A 52 1.96 -0.23 5.98
CA GLY A 52 1.80 -1.44 6.77
C GLY A 52 2.04 -1.20 8.26
N ASP A 53 3.00 -0.33 8.60
CA ASP A 53 3.26 0.08 9.99
C ASP A 53 2.09 0.87 10.57
N ALA A 54 1.54 1.82 9.81
CA ALA A 54 0.39 2.61 10.22
C ALA A 54 -0.89 1.77 10.40
N LEU A 55 -1.04 0.72 9.58
CA LEU A 55 -2.14 -0.26 9.65
C LEU A 55 -1.90 -1.37 10.69
N ALA A 56 -0.79 -1.32 11.43
CA ALA A 56 -0.39 -2.33 12.41
C ALA A 56 -0.35 -3.78 11.87
N LEU A 57 -0.04 -3.95 10.58
CA LEU A 57 0.02 -5.28 9.96
C LEU A 57 1.32 -6.02 10.34
N PRO A 58 1.29 -7.31 10.68
CA PRO A 58 2.50 -8.09 10.88
C PRO A 58 3.38 -8.15 9.61
N LYS A 59 4.71 -8.19 9.78
CA LYS A 59 5.66 -8.13 8.64
C LYS A 59 5.59 -9.35 7.73
N ASP A 60 5.33 -10.52 8.29
CA ASP A 60 5.08 -11.77 7.60
C ASP A 60 3.83 -11.66 6.70
N VAL A 61 2.72 -11.15 7.25
CA VAL A 61 1.49 -10.93 6.48
C VAL A 61 1.70 -9.96 5.31
N ARG A 62 2.46 -8.88 5.54
CA ARG A 62 2.82 -7.94 4.47
C ARG A 62 3.64 -8.60 3.36
N ALA A 63 4.64 -9.40 3.74
CA ALA A 63 5.51 -10.10 2.79
C ALA A 63 4.73 -11.09 1.93
N ASP A 64 3.79 -11.83 2.54
CA ASP A 64 2.91 -12.77 1.83
C ASP A 64 2.06 -12.03 0.79
N ILE A 65 1.42 -10.90 1.18
CA ILE A 65 0.62 -10.07 0.28
C ILE A 65 1.46 -9.52 -0.88
N GLU A 66 2.65 -8.97 -0.59
CA GLU A 66 3.55 -8.42 -1.61
C GLU A 66 3.96 -9.50 -2.62
N GLN A 67 4.28 -10.71 -2.14
CA GLN A 67 4.66 -11.82 -3.00
C GLN A 67 3.50 -12.32 -3.88
N ASP A 68 2.29 -12.40 -3.32
CA ASP A 68 1.09 -12.77 -4.06
C ASP A 68 0.79 -11.76 -5.17
N ILE A 69 0.81 -10.46 -4.85
CA ILE A 69 0.58 -9.39 -5.82
C ILE A 69 1.65 -9.37 -6.92
N GLN A 70 2.93 -9.53 -6.56
CA GLN A 70 4.00 -9.56 -7.55
C GLN A 70 3.83 -10.73 -8.52
N SER A 71 3.44 -11.90 -8.01
CA SER A 71 3.14 -13.09 -8.83
C SER A 71 1.96 -12.84 -9.77
N GLN A 72 0.88 -12.20 -9.28
CA GLN A 72 -0.28 -11.84 -10.10
C GLN A 72 0.07 -10.83 -11.21
N LYS A 73 0.85 -9.79 -10.89
CA LYS A 73 1.29 -8.79 -11.88
C LYS A 73 2.13 -9.40 -13.00
N GLN A 74 3.01 -10.35 -12.66
CA GLN A 74 3.80 -11.09 -13.65
C GLN A 74 2.92 -11.96 -14.55
N ALA A 75 1.91 -12.63 -13.98
CA ALA A 75 0.97 -13.46 -14.75
C ALA A 75 0.05 -12.67 -15.69
N LEU A 76 -0.17 -11.38 -15.42
CA LEU A 76 -0.94 -10.47 -16.29
C LEU A 76 -0.08 -9.80 -17.38
N SER A 77 1.24 -9.87 -17.25
CA SER A 77 2.20 -9.24 -18.16
C SER A 77 2.68 -10.17 -19.28
N VAL A 78 2.14 -11.40 -19.35
CA VAL A 78 2.37 -12.42 -20.40
C VAL A 78 1.23 -12.46 -21.40
#